data_AF-A0A1G8KH17-F1
#
_entry.id   AF-A0A1G8KH17-F1
#
_cell.length_a   1.000
_cell.length_b   1.000
_cell.length_c   1.000
_cell.angle_alpha   90.00
_cell.angle_beta   90.00
_cell.angle_gamma   90.00
#
_symmetry.space_group_name_H-M   'P 1'
#
loop_
_entity.id
_entity.type
_entity.pdbx_description
1 polymer ?
#
loop_
_entity_poly.entity_id
_entity_poly.type
_entity_poly.pdbx_seq_one_letter_code
_entity_poly.pdbx_strand_id
1 'polypeptide(L)' 'MSVKELIWLFKGVMGENAYQQYLDHHASTHSSEAPMTERQFWRDKTDRQDAHPEGRCC' A
#
# COMPACT_ATOMS: atom_id res chain seq x y z
N MET A 1 9.38 -6.78 24.17
CA MET A 1 9.06 -6.67 22.73
C MET A 1 9.96 -5.60 22.12
N SER A 2 10.66 -5.91 21.03
CA SER A 2 11.63 -5.01 20.39
C SER A 2 10.93 -4.00 19.50
N VAL A 3 11.43 -2.75 19.45
CA VAL A 3 10.92 -1.69 18.55
C VAL A 3 10.89 -2.14 17.09
N LYS A 4 11.78 -3.05 16.68
CA LYS A 4 11.83 -3.63 15.33
C LYS A 4 10.60 -4.48 14.99
N GLU A 5 10.13 -5.28 15.94
CA GLU A 5 8.92 -6.10 15.77
C GLU A 5 7.68 -5.22 15.71
N LEU A 6 7.63 -4.15 16.52
CA LEU A 6 6.56 -3.17 16.46
C LEU A 6 6.56 -2.42 15.13
N ILE A 7 7.71 -1.98 14.61
CA ILE A 7 7.80 -1.37 13.27
C ILE A 7 7.40 -2.36 12.18
N TRP A 8 7.70 -3.66 12.33
CA TRP A 8 7.28 -4.67 11.35
C TRP A 8 5.77 -4.91 11.38
N LEU A 9 5.19 -5.02 12.58
CA LEU A 9 3.75 -5.11 12.81
C LEU A 9 3.01 -3.85 12.34
N PHE A 10 3.54 -2.66 12.65
CA PHE A 10 2.99 -1.39 12.18
C PHE A 10 3.19 -1.19 10.67
N LYS A 11 4.26 -1.70 10.05
CA LYS A 11 4.37 -1.80 8.59
C LYS A 11 3.31 -2.72 7.97
N GLY A 12 2.93 -3.79 8.68
CA GLY A 12 1.83 -4.68 8.29
C GLY A 12 0.44 -4.09 8.52
N VAL A 13 0.27 -3.22 9.55
CA VAL A 13 -1.03 -2.73 10.02
C VAL A 13 -1.35 -1.30 9.58
N MET A 14 -0.39 -0.37 9.52
CA MET A 14 -0.62 1.06 9.30
C MET A 14 -0.42 1.53 7.86
N GLY A 15 0.02 0.68 6.93
CA GLY A 15 0.15 1.08 5.53
C GLY A 15 1.22 2.16 5.27
N GLU A 16 2.08 2.45 6.25
CA GLU A 16 3.23 3.36 6.14
C GLU A 16 4.26 2.88 5.10
N ASN A 17 4.28 1.58 4.80
CA ASN A 17 5.14 0.97 3.79
C ASN A 17 4.37 0.43 2.58
N ALA A 18 3.15 0.94 2.34
CA ALA A 18 2.30 0.45 1.25
C ALA A 18 2.94 0.67 -0.13
N TYR A 19 3.65 1.79 -0.32
CA TYR A 19 4.32 2.07 -1.59
C TYR A 19 5.53 1.16 -1.83
N GLN A 20 6.35 0.88 -0.81
CA GLN A 20 7.46 -0.07 -0.95
C GLN A 20 6.98 -1.51 -1.17
N GLN A 21 5.91 -1.94 -0.50
CA GLN A 21 5.27 -3.23 -0.78
C GLN A 21 4.74 -3.28 -2.21
N TYR A 22 4.15 -2.19 -2.70
CA TYR A 22 3.74 -2.08 -4.10
C TYR A 22 4.94 -2.22 -5.05
N LEU A 23 6.08 -1.57 -4.78
CA LEU A 23 7.27 -1.66 -5.61
C LEU A 23 7.85 -3.09 -5.63
N ASP A 24 7.92 -3.76 -4.49
CA ASP A 24 8.39 -5.16 -4.39
C ASP A 24 7.46 -6.12 -5.15
N HIS A 25 6.14 -5.93 -4.99
CA HIS A 25 5.14 -6.68 -5.73
C HIS A 25 5.18 -6.38 -7.24
N HIS A 26 5.38 -5.12 -7.61
CA HIS A 26 5.48 -4.71 -9.00
C HIS A 26 6.76 -5.25 -9.65
N ALA A 27 7.88 -5.24 -8.94
CA ALA A 27 9.13 -5.80 -9.41
C ALA A 27 9.06 -7.31 -9.62
N SER A 28 8.32 -8.03 -8.77
CA SER A 28 8.10 -9.48 -8.90
C SER A 28 7.06 -9.86 -9.96
N THR A 29 6.03 -9.05 -10.16
CA THR A 29 4.88 -9.39 -11.04
C THR A 29 5.02 -8.77 -12.44
N HIS A 30 5.54 -7.55 -12.52
CA HIS A 30 5.59 -6.73 -13.73
C HIS A 30 6.96 -6.05 -13.87
N SER A 31 8.02 -6.86 -13.91
CA SER A 31 9.41 -6.41 -14.06
C SER A 31 9.67 -5.58 -15.34
N SER A 32 8.76 -5.65 -16.33
CA SER A 32 8.90 -4.98 -17.64
C SER A 32 8.20 -3.62 -17.74
N GLU A 33 7.39 -3.23 -16.75
CA GLU A 33 6.67 -1.94 -16.78
C GLU A 33 7.22 -0.98 -15.72
N ALA A 34 7.11 0.32 -15.98
CA ALA A 34 7.53 1.31 -15.00
C ALA A 34 6.50 1.36 -13.85
N PRO A 35 6.92 1.23 -12.58
CA PRO A 35 5.99 1.35 -11.47
C PRO A 35 5.37 2.74 -11.42
N MET A 36 4.14 2.83 -10.93
CA MET A 36 3.46 4.10 -10.70
C MET A 36 4.26 4.95 -9.71
N THR A 37 4.21 6.27 -9.89
CA THR A 37 4.83 7.20 -8.94
C THR A 37 4.10 7.20 -7.60
N GLU A 38 4.78 7.56 -6.52
CA GLU A 38 4.21 7.58 -5.16
C GLU A 38 2.89 8.37 -5.08
N ARG A 39 2.81 9.53 -5.74
CA ARG A 39 1.58 10.34 -5.80
C ARG A 39 0.44 9.60 -6.52
N GLN A 40 0.73 8.91 -7.63
CA GLN A 40 -0.27 8.15 -8.36
C GLN A 40 -0.78 6.96 -7.53
N PHE A 41 0.13 6.26 -6.85
CA PHE A 41 -0.22 5.17 -5.93
C PHE A 41 -1.18 5.63 -4.82
N TRP A 42 -0.88 6.76 -4.17
CA TRP A 42 -1.77 7.30 -3.13
C TRP A 42 -3.11 7.76 -3.69
N ARG A 43 -3.13 8.40 -4.86
CA ARG A 43 -4.38 8.82 -5.50
C ARG A 43 -5.27 7.63 -5.85
N ASP A 44 -4.71 6.61 -6.48
CA ASP A 44 -5.39 5.38 -6.88
C ASP A 44 -5.88 4.57 -5.65
N LYS A 45 -5.08 4.53 -4.58
CA LYS A 45 -5.51 3.93 -3.31
C LYS A 45 -6.69 4.67 -2.69
N THR A 46 -6.65 6.00 -2.62
CA THR A 46 -7.75 6.82 -2.12
C THR A 46 -8.98 6.71 -3.01
N ASP A 47 -8.82 6.72 -4.33
CA ASP A 47 -9.89 6.55 -5.31
C ASP A 47 -10.61 5.22 -5.15
N ARG A 48 -9.86 4.11 -4.98
CA ARG A 48 -10.46 2.82 -4.64
C ARG A 48 -11.20 2.83 -3.30
N GLN A 49 -10.68 3.51 -2.29
CA GLN A 49 -11.38 3.63 -0.99
C GLN A 49 -12.63 4.51 -1.07
N ASP A 50 -12.66 5.49 -1.97
CA ASP A 50 -13.79 6.37 -2.21
C ASP A 50 -14.86 5.68 -3.09
N ALA A 51 -14.44 4.97 -4.14
CA ALA A 51 -15.27 4.22 -5.07
C ALA A 51 -15.89 2.95 -4.47
N HIS A 52 -15.29 2.39 -3.41
CA HIS A 52 -15.84 1.29 -2.62
C HIS A 52 -16.28 1.76 -1.23
N PRO A 53 -17.36 2.56 -1.12
CA PRO A 53 -17.91 2.99 0.16
C PRO A 53 -18.65 1.85 0.88
N GLU A 54 -18.64 0.63 0.33
CA GLU A 54 -19.31 -0.57 0.86
C GLU A 54 -18.86 -1.00 2.27
N GLY A 55 -17.81 -0.38 2.83
CA GLY A 55 -17.46 -0.48 4.25
C GLY A 55 -18.08 0.60 5.18
N ARG A 56 -18.97 1.46 4.68
CA ARG A 56 -19.58 2.58 5.44
C ARG A 56 -21.09 2.49 5.63
N CYS A 57 -21.74 1.40 5.26
CA CYS A 57 -23.13 1.20 5.62
C CYS A 57 -23.28 -0.06 6.48
N CYS A 58 -23.77 0.18 7.71
CA CYS A 58 -24.18 -0.75 8.77
C CYS A 58 -23.09 -1.17 9.77
#